data_AF-A0A8D8AQ13-F1
#
_entry.id   AF-A0A8D8AQ13-F1
#
_cell.length_a   1.000
_cell.length_b   1.000
_cell.length_c   1.000
_cell.angle_alpha   90.00
_cell.angle_beta   90.00
_cell.angle_gamma   90.00
#
_symmetry.space_group_name_H-M   'P 1'
#
loop_
_entity.id
_entity.type
_entity.pdbx_description
1 polymer ?
#
loop_
_entity_poly.entity_id
_entity_poly.type
_entity_poly.pdbx_seq_one_letter_code
_entity_poly.pdbx_strand_id
1 'polypeptide(L)'
;QECCEGFEKDSRGECRPVCEGGCVGGRCVAPNRCGCEEGFRLRGNRCVPVCDPDCIFGDCTGVGVCSCLPGYRNRTDTECEPVCDPPCKQGKCIAPNTCDCRHGFELAGNS
;
A
#
# COMPACT_ATOMS: atom_id res chain seq x y z
N GLN A 1 27.48 -33.38 -9.23
CA GLN A 1 26.73 -32.28 -9.88
C GLN A 1 26.80 -31.08 -8.96
N GLU A 2 27.44 -30.01 -9.42
CA GLU A 2 27.57 -28.72 -8.73
C GLU A 2 26.55 -27.75 -9.32
N CYS A 3 26.06 -26.80 -8.52
CA CYS A 3 25.15 -25.77 -9.00
C CYS A 3 25.93 -24.63 -9.67
N CYS A 4 25.32 -24.00 -10.67
CA CYS A 4 25.89 -22.79 -11.28
C CYS A 4 25.96 -21.63 -10.28
N GLU A 5 26.75 -20.61 -10.61
CA GLU A 5 26.87 -19.39 -9.80
C GLU A 5 25.51 -18.77 -9.47
N GLY A 6 25.29 -18.43 -8.20
CA GLY A 6 24.03 -17.87 -7.71
C GLY A 6 22.93 -18.89 -7.46
N PHE A 7 23.22 -20.19 -7.51
CA PHE A 7 22.30 -21.27 -7.16
C PHE A 7 22.85 -22.14 -6.04
N GLU A 8 21.97 -22.59 -5.16
CA GLU A 8 22.29 -23.50 -4.06
C GLU A 8 21.38 -24.73 -4.10
N LYS A 9 21.89 -25.87 -3.62
CA LYS A 9 21.08 -27.09 -3.51
C LYS A 9 20.09 -26.97 -2.36
N ASP A 10 18.82 -27.19 -2.67
CA ASP A 10 17.79 -27.36 -1.64
C ASP A 10 17.88 -28.74 -0.96
N SER A 11 17.00 -29.00 0.00
CA SER A 11 16.94 -30.27 0.74
C SER A 11 16.62 -31.49 -0.13
N ARG A 12 16.15 -31.29 -1.37
CA ARG A 12 15.91 -32.35 -2.37
C ARG A 12 17.07 -32.50 -3.35
N GLY A 13 18.13 -31.70 -3.18
CA GLY A 13 19.29 -31.69 -4.06
C GLY A 13 19.09 -30.92 -5.36
N GLU A 14 17.99 -30.16 -5.50
CA GLU A 14 17.74 -29.33 -6.68
C GLU A 14 18.47 -27.99 -6.57
N CYS A 15 19.10 -27.53 -7.65
CA CYS A 15 19.71 -26.20 -7.69
C CYS A 15 18.63 -25.12 -7.79
N ARG A 16 18.45 -24.33 -6.72
CA ARG A 16 17.51 -23.21 -6.63
C ARG A 16 18.26 -21.88 -6.65
N PRO A 17 17.71 -20.84 -7.30
CA PRO A 17 18.36 -19.53 -7.31
C PRO A 17 18.37 -18.91 -5.91
N VAL A 18 19.45 -18.23 -5.58
CA VAL A 18 19.64 -17.51 -4.31
C VAL A 18 19.32 -16.03 -4.50
N CYS A 19 18.63 -15.42 -3.54
CA CYS A 19 18.49 -13.97 -3.47
C CYS A 19 19.02 -13.46 -2.13
N GLU A 20 20.04 -12.61 -2.19
CA GLU A 20 20.56 -11.92 -1.02
C GLU A 20 19.47 -11.05 -0.38
N GLY A 21 19.27 -11.20 0.93
CA GLY A 21 18.18 -10.53 1.64
C GLY A 21 16.78 -11.12 1.43
N GLY A 22 16.66 -12.20 0.65
CA GLY A 22 15.42 -12.95 0.41
C GLY A 22 14.35 -12.19 -0.40
N CYS A 23 13.21 -12.83 -0.64
CA CYS A 23 12.05 -12.24 -1.32
C CYS A 23 10.83 -12.32 -0.42
N VAL A 24 10.47 -11.23 0.26
CA VAL A 24 9.34 -11.22 1.20
C VAL A 24 8.02 -11.23 0.44
N GLY A 25 7.21 -12.28 0.62
CA GLY A 25 5.95 -12.44 -0.12
C GLY A 25 6.14 -12.80 -1.59
N GLY A 26 7.32 -13.29 -1.98
CA GLY A 26 7.62 -13.72 -3.34
C GLY A 26 8.60 -14.89 -3.35
N ARG A 27 9.16 -15.19 -4.52
CA ARG A 27 10.16 -16.26 -4.69
C ARG A 27 11.32 -15.81 -5.56
N CYS A 28 12.50 -16.41 -5.36
CA CYS A 28 13.62 -16.24 -6.29
C CYS A 28 13.29 -16.93 -7.62
N VAL A 29 13.28 -16.15 -8.70
CA VAL A 29 13.06 -16.66 -10.07
C VAL A 29 14.35 -16.71 -10.88
N ALA A 30 15.38 -15.99 -10.44
CA ALA A 30 16.76 -16.07 -10.89
C ALA A 30 17.67 -15.55 -9.76
N PRO A 31 19.00 -15.76 -9.83
CA PRO A 31 19.93 -15.21 -8.85
C PRO A 31 19.69 -13.71 -8.63
N ASN A 32 19.50 -13.33 -7.37
CA ASN A 32 19.21 -11.95 -6.94
C ASN A 32 18.00 -11.29 -7.63
N ARG A 33 17.05 -12.08 -8.14
CA ARG A 33 15.83 -11.59 -8.78
C ARG A 33 14.59 -12.24 -8.20
N CYS A 34 13.79 -11.42 -7.53
CA CYS A 34 12.49 -11.82 -6.99
C CYS A 34 11.41 -11.80 -8.08
N GLY A 35 10.51 -12.78 -8.02
CA GLY A 35 9.25 -12.80 -8.73
C GLY A 35 8.10 -12.72 -7.72
N CYS A 36 7.10 -11.92 -8.06
CA CYS A 36 5.86 -11.76 -7.31
C CYS A 36 4.71 -12.51 -7.99
N GLU A 37 3.69 -12.84 -7.21
CA GLU A 37 2.44 -13.40 -7.74
C GLU A 37 1.65 -12.34 -8.55
N GLU A 38 0.67 -12.81 -9.31
CA GLU A 38 -0.21 -11.93 -10.08
C GLU A 38 -0.94 -10.93 -9.15
N GLY A 39 -1.03 -9.67 -9.56
CA GLY A 39 -1.56 -8.60 -8.72
C GLY A 39 -0.57 -8.03 -7.70
N PHE A 40 0.68 -8.50 -7.64
CA PHE A 40 1.73 -7.96 -6.78
C PHE A 40 2.90 -7.41 -7.60
N ARG A 41 3.56 -6.39 -7.06
CA ARG A 41 4.78 -5.79 -7.63
C ARG A 41 5.92 -5.81 -6.63
N LEU A 42 7.15 -5.88 -7.13
CA LEU A 42 8.34 -5.82 -6.30
C LEU A 42 8.62 -4.39 -5.85
N ARG A 43 8.75 -4.17 -4.54
CA ARG A 43 9.20 -2.92 -3.91
C ARG A 43 10.34 -3.24 -2.96
N GLY A 44 11.57 -2.98 -3.38
CA GLY A 44 12.78 -3.46 -2.69
C GLY A 44 12.88 -4.98 -2.82
N ASN A 45 12.88 -5.70 -1.70
CA ASN A 45 12.86 -7.16 -1.65
C ASN A 45 11.47 -7.74 -1.30
N ARG A 46 10.42 -6.91 -1.30
CA ARG A 46 9.07 -7.31 -0.90
C ARG A 46 8.09 -7.21 -2.06
N CYS A 47 7.26 -8.23 -2.23
CA CYS A 47 6.09 -8.17 -3.08
C CYS A 47 4.97 -7.45 -2.34
N VAL A 48 4.51 -6.33 -2.91
CA VAL A 48 3.41 -5.52 -2.38
C VAL A 48 2.22 -5.58 -3.34
N PRO A 49 0.97 -5.55 -2.84
CA PRO A 49 -0.20 -5.60 -3.70
C PRO A 49 -0.24 -4.39 -4.63
N VAL A 50 -0.87 -4.57 -5.79
CA VAL A 50 -1.13 -3.53 -6.77
C VAL A 50 -2.60 -3.11 -6.63
N CYS A 51 -2.82 -1.80 -6.57
CA CYS A 51 -4.12 -1.18 -6.69
C CYS A 51 -4.09 -0.33 -7.95
N ASP A 52 -5.08 -0.51 -8.83
CA ASP A 52 -5.23 0.26 -10.05
C ASP A 52 -6.70 0.71 -10.18
N PRO A 53 -7.00 2.02 -10.01
CA PRO A 53 -6.05 3.10 -9.73
C PRO A 53 -5.41 3.00 -8.32
N ASP A 54 -4.32 3.74 -8.11
CA ASP A 54 -3.69 3.88 -6.79
C ASP A 54 -4.69 4.42 -5.74
N CYS A 55 -4.54 3.98 -4.49
CA CYS A 55 -5.39 4.41 -3.38
C CYS A 55 -5.18 5.90 -3.05
N ILE A 56 -6.26 6.70 -3.12
CA ILE A 56 -6.23 8.11 -2.74
C ILE A 56 -6.55 8.23 -1.25
N PHE A 57 -5.62 8.79 -0.47
CA PHE A 57 -5.69 8.88 1.01
C PHE A 57 -5.89 7.52 1.71
N GLY A 58 -5.30 6.46 1.15
CA GLY A 58 -5.30 5.13 1.71
C GLY A 58 -4.05 4.35 1.31
N ASP A 59 -3.85 3.22 1.98
CA ASP A 59 -2.81 2.25 1.66
C ASP A 59 -3.40 1.06 0.91
N CYS A 60 -2.68 0.58 -0.11
CA CYS A 60 -3.04 -0.65 -0.80
C CYS A 60 -2.68 -1.85 0.09
N THR A 61 -3.68 -2.43 0.75
CA THR A 61 -3.51 -3.54 1.71
C THR A 61 -3.82 -4.91 1.10
N GLY A 62 -4.46 -4.93 -0.07
CA GLY A 62 -4.72 -6.11 -0.88
C GLY A 62 -4.83 -5.72 -2.36
N VAL A 63 -4.86 -6.70 -3.26
CA VAL A 63 -4.98 -6.43 -4.70
C VAL A 63 -6.31 -5.71 -4.96
N GLY A 64 -6.24 -4.47 -5.41
CA GLY A 64 -7.41 -3.60 -5.60
C GLY A 64 -8.16 -3.22 -4.31
N VAL A 65 -7.58 -3.45 -3.13
CA VAL A 65 -8.22 -3.18 -1.83
C VAL A 65 -7.46 -2.09 -1.09
N CYS A 66 -8.14 -0.96 -0.86
CA CYS A 66 -7.59 0.18 -0.12
C CYS A 66 -8.07 0.22 1.33
N SER A 67 -7.14 0.42 2.25
CA SER A 67 -7.42 0.76 3.64
C SER A 67 -7.20 2.26 3.84
N CYS A 68 -8.20 2.99 4.30
CA CYS A 68 -8.11 4.44 4.45
C CYS A 68 -7.16 4.85 5.58
N LEU A 69 -6.44 5.95 5.37
CA LEU A 69 -5.58 6.53 6.39
C LEU A 69 -6.39 6.96 7.63
N PRO A 70 -5.76 7.09 8.82
CA PRO A 70 -6.43 7.56 10.02
C PRO A 70 -7.15 8.90 9.80
N GLY A 71 -8.42 8.97 10.20
CA GLY A 71 -9.26 10.15 9.99
C GLY A 71 -9.89 10.24 8.60
N TYR A 72 -9.72 9.23 7.75
CA TYR A 72 -10.41 9.09 6.47
C TYR A 72 -11.35 7.87 6.50
N ARG A 73 -12.36 7.88 5.62
CA ARG A 73 -13.28 6.76 5.41
C ARG A 73 -13.45 6.46 3.93
N ASN A 74 -13.88 5.25 3.63
CA ASN A 74 -14.05 4.81 2.24
C ASN A 74 -15.15 5.63 1.55
N ARG A 75 -14.82 6.24 0.41
CA ARG A 75 -15.74 6.90 -0.51
C ARG A 75 -16.02 5.99 -1.71
N THR A 76 -14.98 5.34 -2.22
CA THR A 76 -15.01 4.29 -3.24
C THR A 76 -13.96 3.23 -2.89
N ASP A 77 -13.92 2.12 -3.62
CA ASP A 77 -12.92 1.05 -3.42
C ASP A 77 -11.46 1.56 -3.44
N THR A 78 -11.19 2.67 -4.15
CA THR A 78 -9.86 3.27 -4.30
C THR A 78 -9.73 4.71 -3.81
N GLU A 79 -10.80 5.31 -3.27
CA GLU A 79 -10.80 6.69 -2.79
C GLU A 79 -11.31 6.78 -1.36
N CYS A 80 -10.54 7.46 -0.52
CA CYS A 80 -10.93 7.77 0.85
C CYS A 80 -11.19 9.26 1.01
N GLU A 81 -12.27 9.62 1.71
CA GLU A 81 -12.62 11.00 2.03
C GLU A 81 -12.32 11.32 3.51
N PRO A 82 -11.91 12.56 3.83
CA PRO A 82 -11.63 12.95 5.21
C PRO A 82 -12.91 12.97 6.05
N VAL A 83 -12.77 12.63 7.33
CA VAL A 83 -13.84 12.63 8.33
C VAL A 83 -13.70 13.84 9.23
N CYS A 84 -14.79 14.57 9.43
CA CYS A 84 -14.90 15.66 10.38
C CYS A 84 -16.00 15.31 11.40
N ASP A 85 -15.64 15.30 12.69
CA ASP A 85 -16.58 15.07 13.79
C ASP A 85 -16.40 16.17 14.87
N PRO A 86 -17.38 17.08 15.06
CA PRO A 86 -18.66 17.14 14.36
C PRO A 86 -18.52 17.50 12.87
N PRO A 87 -19.52 17.16 12.03
CA PRO A 87 -19.51 17.50 10.62
C PRO A 87 -19.47 19.03 10.40
N CYS A 88 -18.77 19.47 9.36
CA CYS A 88 -18.66 20.89 8.99
C CYS A 88 -20.05 21.50 8.70
N LYS A 89 -20.50 22.45 9.53
CA LYS A 89 -21.82 23.06 9.38
C LYS A 89 -21.97 23.90 8.09
N GLN A 90 -20.90 24.54 7.62
CA GLN A 90 -20.90 25.44 6.45
C GLN A 90 -19.55 25.46 5.71
N GLY A 91 -18.99 24.26 5.49
CA GLY A 91 -17.71 24.10 4.83
C GLY A 91 -17.55 22.71 4.26
N LYS A 92 -16.46 22.49 3.53
CA LYS A 92 -16.05 21.17 3.05
C LYS A 92 -15.02 20.58 4.02
N CYS A 93 -15.17 19.31 4.39
CA CYS A 93 -14.10 18.61 5.09
C CYS A 93 -12.95 18.39 4.09
N ILE A 94 -11.83 19.08 4.27
CA ILE A 94 -10.67 19.04 3.34
C ILE A 94 -9.51 18.19 3.87
N ALA A 95 -9.50 17.96 5.18
CA ALA A 95 -8.60 17.05 5.89
C ALA A 95 -9.32 16.59 7.18
N PRO A 96 -8.84 15.55 7.88
CA PRO A 96 -9.46 15.09 9.11
C PRO A 96 -9.68 16.24 10.10
N ASN A 97 -10.93 16.41 10.54
CA ASN A 97 -11.36 17.50 11.43
C ASN A 97 -10.99 18.91 10.97
N THR A 98 -10.78 19.13 9.67
CA THR A 98 -10.43 20.44 9.08
C THR A 98 -11.47 20.85 8.06
N CYS A 99 -12.19 21.93 8.36
CA CYS A 99 -13.23 22.48 7.49
C CYS A 99 -12.70 23.66 6.69
N ASP A 100 -12.84 23.60 5.38
CA ASP A 100 -12.77 24.78 4.51
C ASP A 100 -14.12 25.48 4.53
N CYS A 101 -14.24 26.51 5.37
CA CYS A 101 -15.44 27.32 5.50
C CYS A 101 -15.57 28.28 4.31
N ARG A 102 -16.79 28.50 3.82
CA ARG A 102 -17.02 29.50 2.78
C ARG A 102 -16.58 30.87 3.29
N HIS A 103 -15.98 31.69 2.41
CA HIS A 103 -15.56 33.07 2.74
C HIS A 103 -16.67 33.82 3.49
N GLY A 104 -16.37 34.29 4.70
CA GLY A 104 -17.30 34.98 5.59
C GLY A 104 -17.76 34.19 6.83
N PHE A 105 -17.40 32.91 6.96
CA PHE A 105 -17.65 32.12 8.16
C PHE A 105 -16.33 31.73 8.81
N GLU A 106 -15.89 32.49 9.81
CA GLU A 106 -14.76 32.11 10.65
C GLU A 106 -15.21 31.04 11.65
N LEU A 107 -14.32 30.06 11.91
CA LEU A 107 -14.50 29.06 12.94
C LEU A 107 -14.72 29.78 14.28
N ALA A 108 -15.93 29.71 14.83
CA ALA A 108 -16.13 29.96 16.25
C ALA A 108 -15.41 28.83 16.99
N GLY A 109 -14.11 29.03 17.27
CA GLY A 109 -13.30 28.12 18.05
C GLY A 109 -13.95 27.94 19.40
N ASN A 110 -14.36 26.72 19.71
CA ASN A 110 -14.81 26.38 21.05
C ASN A 110 -13.58 26.11 21.90
N SER A 111 -13.23 27.08 22.74
CA SER A 111 -12.40 26.87 23.93
C SER A 111 -13.08 25.91 24.91
#